data_AF-A0A419KP10-F1
#
_entry.id   AF-A0A419KP10-F1
#
_cell.length_a   1.000
_cell.length_b   1.000
_cell.length_c   1.000
_cell.angle_alpha   90.00
_cell.angle_beta   90.00
_cell.angle_gamma   90.00
#
_symmetry.space_group_name_H-M   'P 1'
#
loop_
_entity.id
_entity.type
_entity.pdbx_description
1 polymer ?
#
loop_
_entity_poly.entity_id
_entity_poly.type
_entity_poly.pdbx_seq_one_letter_code
_entity_poly.pdbx_strand_id
1 'polypeptide(L)'
;IITIDGAPFPSSQEEIFVAATSKEIASQYIERGAAPYKNKRIIGLAGLILGLAGKRGLEGACLLASTSGYKKDRKAAFRVYKFLTDILKHNLPKEHP
;
A
#
# COMPACT_ATOMS: atom_id res chain seq x y z
N ILE A 1 3.88 -4.13 -9.64
CA ILE A 1 4.74 -3.15 -8.91
C ILE A 1 4.09 -2.82 -7.57
N ILE A 2 4.84 -2.84 -6.46
CA ILE A 2 4.32 -2.40 -5.16
C ILE A 2 5.20 -1.25 -4.66
N THR A 3 4.58 -0.12 -4.34
CA THR A 3 5.23 1.02 -3.67
C THR A 3 4.71 1.15 -2.25
N ILE A 4 5.54 1.70 -1.36
CA ILE A 4 5.20 1.86 0.06
C ILE A 4 5.53 3.29 0.46
N ASP A 5 4.64 3.93 1.22
CA ASP A 5 4.87 5.24 1.80
C ASP A 5 4.15 5.40 3.15
N GLY A 6 4.43 6.50 3.85
CA GLY A 6 3.67 6.96 5.01
C GLY A 6 2.70 8.07 4.64
N ALA A 7 1.50 8.07 5.23
CA ALA A 7 0.55 9.17 5.12
C ALA A 7 0.23 9.75 6.51
N PRO A 8 0.38 11.07 6.74
CA PRO A 8 0.01 11.68 8.01
C PRO A 8 -1.51 11.67 8.18
N PHE A 9 -1.98 10.97 9.22
CA PHE A 9 -3.40 10.83 9.56
C PHE A 9 -3.54 10.92 11.10
N PRO A 10 -3.58 12.15 11.66
CA PRO A 10 -3.58 12.34 13.11
C PRO A 10 -4.83 11.79 13.81
N SER A 11 -5.94 11.64 13.09
CA SER A 11 -7.23 11.13 13.59
C SER A 11 -7.47 9.63 13.35
N SER A 12 -6.65 8.96 12.54
CA SER A 12 -6.77 7.52 12.24
C SER A 12 -5.44 6.83 12.46
N GLN A 13 -5.30 6.24 13.64
CA GLN A 13 -4.12 5.48 13.99
C GLN A 13 -4.32 4.03 13.56
N GLU A 14 -3.31 3.46 12.91
CA GLU A 14 -3.21 2.03 12.58
C GLU A 14 -3.83 1.54 11.26
N GLU A 15 -4.27 2.43 10.38
CA GLU A 15 -4.73 2.03 9.04
C GLU A 15 -3.57 1.79 8.05
N ILE A 16 -3.85 0.95 7.06
CA ILE A 16 -3.10 0.84 5.80
C ILE A 16 -4.08 1.22 4.70
N PHE A 17 -3.72 2.22 3.92
CA PHE A 17 -4.48 2.59 2.74
C PHE A 17 -3.88 2.00 1.48
N VAL A 18 -4.72 1.80 0.46
CA VAL A 18 -4.30 1.36 -0.86
C VAL A 18 -4.81 2.30 -1.95
N ALA A 19 -3.94 2.59 -2.91
CA ALA A 19 -4.31 3.04 -4.24
C ALA A 19 -3.69 2.09 -5.26
N ALA A 20 -4.38 1.81 -6.37
CA ALA A 20 -3.89 0.86 -7.36
C ALA A 20 -4.14 1.34 -8.79
N THR A 21 -3.48 0.69 -9.74
CA THR A 21 -3.61 0.97 -11.18
C THR A 21 -4.94 0.47 -11.77
N SER A 22 -5.65 -0.44 -11.08
CA SER A 22 -6.98 -0.90 -11.45
C SER A 22 -7.87 -1.14 -10.22
N LYS A 23 -9.18 -1.27 -10.44
CA LYS A 23 -10.14 -1.54 -9.37
C LYS A 23 -9.96 -2.95 -8.81
N GLU A 24 -9.66 -3.90 -9.68
CA GLU A 24 -9.49 -5.32 -9.38
C GLU A 24 -8.31 -5.50 -8.42
N ILE A 25 -7.18 -4.85 -8.72
CA ILE A 25 -6.02 -4.86 -7.82
C ILE A 25 -6.38 -4.18 -6.49
N ALA A 26 -7.02 -3.00 -6.50
CA ALA A 26 -7.41 -2.35 -5.25
C ALA A 26 -8.28 -3.25 -4.36
N SER A 27 -9.26 -3.95 -4.94
CA SER A 27 -10.15 -4.87 -4.22
C SER A 27 -9.38 -5.99 -3.52
N GLN A 28 -8.36 -6.57 -4.15
CA GLN A 28 -7.55 -7.64 -3.53
C GLN A 28 -6.86 -7.20 -2.23
N TYR A 29 -6.41 -5.94 -2.16
CA TYR A 29 -5.82 -5.39 -0.94
C TYR A 29 -6.88 -5.03 0.10
N ILE A 30 -8.05 -4.54 -0.35
CA ILE A 30 -9.17 -4.20 0.53
C ILE A 30 -9.72 -5.45 1.23
N GLU A 31 -9.92 -6.55 0.50
CA GLU A 31 -10.36 -7.84 1.05
C GLU A 31 -9.40 -8.39 2.11
N ARG A 32 -8.13 -7.98 2.06
CA ARG A 32 -7.09 -8.35 3.03
C ARG A 32 -6.94 -7.37 4.19
N GLY A 33 -7.80 -6.34 4.25
CA GLY A 33 -7.87 -5.41 5.38
C GLY A 33 -7.27 -4.02 5.14
N ALA A 34 -6.88 -3.66 3.90
CA ALA A 34 -6.57 -2.27 3.59
C ALA A 34 -7.84 -1.42 3.39
N ALA A 35 -7.72 -0.12 3.65
CA ALA A 35 -8.75 0.85 3.32
C ALA A 35 -8.46 1.51 1.95
N PRO A 36 -9.48 1.90 1.17
CA PRO A 36 -9.24 2.68 -0.04
C PRO A 36 -8.65 4.05 0.31
N TYR A 37 -7.57 4.44 -0.36
CA TYR A 37 -7.02 5.78 -0.21
C TYR A 37 -7.91 6.80 -0.91
N LYS A 38 -8.75 7.51 -0.13
CA LYS A 38 -9.74 8.47 -0.65
C LYS A 38 -9.11 9.76 -1.18
N ASN A 39 -7.91 10.10 -0.73
CA ASN A 39 -7.17 11.23 -1.26
C ASN A 39 -6.61 10.86 -2.63
N LYS A 40 -7.00 11.57 -3.69
CA LYS A 40 -6.66 11.21 -5.08
C LYS A 40 -5.20 11.47 -5.45
N ARG A 41 -4.34 11.86 -4.51
CA ARG A 41 -2.95 12.24 -4.77
C ARG A 41 -1.98 11.60 -3.79
N ILE A 42 -1.10 10.74 -4.32
CA ILE A 42 0.10 10.26 -3.64
C ILE A 42 1.27 11.12 -4.13
N ILE A 43 2.00 11.74 -3.21
CA ILE A 43 3.08 12.68 -3.54
C ILE A 43 4.42 11.93 -3.57
N GLY A 44 5.36 12.39 -4.39
CA GLY A 44 6.73 11.88 -4.41
C GLY A 44 6.89 10.60 -5.23
N LEU A 45 7.97 9.86 -4.93
CA LEU A 45 8.42 8.74 -5.76
C LEU A 45 7.39 7.60 -5.82
N ALA A 46 6.72 7.29 -4.70
CA ALA A 46 5.70 6.24 -4.66
C ALA A 46 4.55 6.51 -5.63
N GLY A 47 4.01 7.74 -5.61
CA GLY A 47 2.94 8.15 -6.53
C GLY A 47 3.40 8.22 -7.98
N LEU A 48 4.61 8.74 -8.23
CA LEU A 48 5.19 8.80 -9.57
C LEU A 48 5.36 7.41 -10.18
N ILE A 49 5.96 6.47 -9.44
CA ILE A 49 6.16 5.09 -9.90
C ILE A 49 4.82 4.40 -10.15
N LEU A 50 3.84 4.54 -9.24
CA LEU A 50 2.52 3.94 -9.43
C LEU A 50 1.81 4.50 -10.68
N GLY A 51 1.83 5.82 -10.86
CA GLY A 51 1.23 6.48 -12.02
C GLY A 51 1.89 6.05 -13.34
N LEU A 52 3.22 5.97 -13.35
CA LEU A 52 4.01 5.48 -14.49
C LEU A 52 3.75 4.00 -14.79
N ALA A 53 3.53 3.18 -13.76
CA ALA A 53 3.15 1.77 -13.93
C ALA A 53 1.81 1.66 -14.65
N GLY A 54 0.78 2.39 -14.18
CA GLY A 54 -0.53 2.42 -14.82
C GLY A 54 -0.47 2.92 -16.27
N LYS A 55 0.31 3.98 -16.55
CA LYS A 55 0.52 4.49 -17.92
C LYS A 55 1.21 3.49 -18.86
N ARG A 56 1.93 2.51 -18.32
CA ARG A 56 2.59 1.43 -19.07
C ARG A 56 1.82 0.12 -19.09
N GLY A 57 0.58 0.11 -18.60
CA GLY A 57 -0.23 -1.11 -18.52
C GLY A 57 0.28 -2.13 -17.49
N LEU A 58 1.11 -1.69 -16.54
CA LEU A 58 1.60 -2.55 -15.46
C LEU A 58 0.64 -2.52 -14.28
N GLU A 59 0.37 -3.70 -13.73
CA GLU A 59 -0.38 -3.81 -12.47
C GLU A 59 0.47 -3.29 -11.31
N GLY A 60 -0.14 -2.46 -10.46
CA GLY A 60 0.53 -2.03 -9.25
C GLY A 60 -0.38 -1.43 -8.20
N ALA A 61 0.16 -1.38 -6.99
CA ALA A 61 -0.48 -0.79 -5.82
C ALA A 61 0.53 0.03 -5.00
N CYS A 62 0.04 1.11 -4.38
CA CYS A 62 0.74 1.85 -3.35
C CYS A 62 0.07 1.59 -2.01
N LEU A 63 0.86 1.13 -1.04
CA LEU A 63 0.45 0.95 0.35
C LEU A 63 0.89 2.17 1.17
N LEU A 64 -0.06 2.84 1.81
CA LEU A 64 0.21 3.99 2.67
C LEU A 64 -0.08 3.64 4.13
N ALA A 65 0.94 3.55 4.95
CA ALA A 65 0.76 3.38 6.38
C ALA A 65 0.34 4.71 7.01
N SER A 66 -0.77 4.72 7.75
CA SER A 66 -1.12 5.90 8.54
C SER A 66 -0.05 6.19 9.61
N THR A 67 0.34 7.45 9.73
CA THR A 67 1.33 7.93 10.70
C THR A 67 0.73 9.08 11.51
N SER A 68 1.17 9.22 12.75
CA SER A 68 0.74 10.33 13.62
C SER A 68 1.28 11.71 13.15
N GLY A 69 2.23 11.71 12.21
CA GLY A 69 2.86 12.90 11.66
C GLY A 69 4.17 12.54 10.94
N TYR A 70 5.05 13.51 10.74
CA TYR A 70 6.28 13.36 9.95
C TYR A 70 7.49 12.83 10.74
N LYS A 71 7.30 12.42 12.00
CA LYS A 71 8.37 11.83 12.82
C LYS A 71 8.56 10.36 12.46
N LYS A 72 9.72 9.81 12.80
CA LYS A 72 10.00 8.37 12.66
C LYS A 72 8.92 7.56 13.39
N ASP A 73 8.18 6.75 12.64
CA ASP A 73 7.11 5.91 13.18
C ASP A 73 7.41 4.43 12.89
N ARG A 74 8.11 3.79 13.83
CA ARG A 74 8.47 2.37 13.73
C ARG A 74 7.23 1.47 13.70
N LYS A 75 6.14 1.86 14.37
CA LYS A 75 4.91 1.06 14.41
C LYS A 75 4.23 1.06 13.05
N ALA A 76 4.14 2.22 12.39
CA ALA A 76 3.63 2.32 11.03
C ALA A 76 4.46 1.52 10.03
N ALA A 77 5.79 1.64 10.08
CA ALA A 77 6.69 0.88 9.21
C ALA A 77 6.52 -0.64 9.40
N PHE A 78 6.45 -1.10 10.66
CA PHE A 78 6.28 -2.53 10.94
C PHE A 78 4.89 -3.06 10.53
N ARG A 79 3.85 -2.23 10.64
CA ARG A 79 2.49 -2.60 10.24
C ARG A 79 2.40 -2.85 8.74
N VAL A 80 2.92 -1.93 7.92
CA VAL A 80 2.92 -2.13 6.46
C VAL A 80 3.84 -3.27 6.03
N TYR A 81 4.96 -3.48 6.73
CA TYR A 81 5.81 -4.66 6.52
C TYR A 81 5.07 -5.98 6.75
N LYS A 82 4.35 -6.11 7.87
CA LYS A 82 3.55 -7.31 8.17
C LYS A 82 2.50 -7.56 7.10
N PHE A 83 1.70 -6.53 6.80
CA PHE A 83 0.66 -6.60 5.78
C PHE A 83 1.21 -7.00 4.41
N LEU A 84 2.32 -6.38 3.98
CA LEU A 84 2.98 -6.74 2.72
C LEU A 84 3.48 -8.20 2.73
N THR A 85 4.10 -8.62 3.83
CA THR A 85 4.61 -10.00 3.97
C THR A 85 3.49 -11.01 3.87
N ASP A 86 2.35 -10.74 4.52
CA ASP A 86 1.18 -11.64 4.48
C ASP A 86 0.62 -11.73 3.05
N ILE A 87 0.49 -10.59 2.35
CA ILE A 87 0.07 -10.56 0.95
C ILE A 87 1.02 -11.35 0.06
N LEU A 88 2.33 -11.17 0.20
CA LEU A 88 3.31 -11.85 -0.63
C LEU A 88 3.33 -13.36 -0.34
N LYS A 89 3.25 -13.78 0.93
CA LYS A 89 3.18 -15.22 1.28
C LYS A 89 1.96 -15.92 0.69
N HIS A 90 0.83 -15.23 0.59
CA HIS A 90 -0.38 -15.79 0.00
C HIS A 90 -0.46 -15.66 -1.53
N ASN A 91 0.45 -14.90 -2.16
CA ASN A 91 0.56 -14.75 -3.62
C ASN A 91 1.81 -15.42 -4.21
N LEU A 92 2.73 -15.90 -3.39
CA LEU A 92 3.81 -16.78 -3.83
C LEU A 92 3.22 -18.17 -4.07
N PRO A 93 3.56 -18.85 -5.19
CA PRO A 93 3.25 -20.26 -5.33
C PRO A 93 3.83 -20.99 -4.10
N LYS A 94 3.04 -21.89 -3.50
CA LYS A 94 3.53 -22.74 -2.42
C LYS A 94 4.78 -23.46 -2.94
N GLU A 95 5.95 -23.19 -2.37
CA GLU A 95 7.11 -24.05 -2.58
C GLU A 95 6.67 -25.47 -2.22
N HIS A 96 6.67 -26.35 -3.22
CA HIS A 96 6.42 -27.76 -2.99
C HIS A 96 7.68 -28.34 -2.35
N PRO A 97 7.54 -29.15 -1.28
CA PRO A 97 8.66 -29.84 -0.65
C PRO A 97 9.33 -30.84 -1.60
#